data_AF-A0A2S4HFZ0-F1
#
_entry.id   AF-A0A2S4HFZ0-F1
#
_cell.length_a   1.000
_cell.length_b   1.000
_cell.length_c   1.000
_cell.angle_alpha   90.00
_cell.angle_beta   90.00
_cell.angle_gamma   90.00
#
_symmetry.space_group_name_H-M   'P 1'
#
loop_
_entity.id
_entity.type
_entity.pdbx_description
1 polymer ?
#
loop_
_entity_poly.entity_id
_entity_poly.type
_entity_poly.pdbx_seq_one_letter_code
_entity_poly.pdbx_strand_id
1 'polypeptide(L)' 'MNKDQAEGRWREFTAKVKQQWGDLTDDEVLQAEGNIDAIAAKIQQKYGDSKEAVATKLNQLMEKFEK' A
#
# COMPACT_ATOMS: atom_id res chain seq x y z
N MET A 1 -19.29 0.97 -11.27
CA MET A 1 -18.38 -0.01 -10.65
C MET A 1 -18.60 0.08 -9.14
N ASN A 2 -18.93 -1.04 -8.49
CA ASN A 2 -19.36 -1.06 -7.09
C ASN A 2 -18.19 -0.75 -6.16
N LYS A 3 -18.40 0.12 -5.16
CA LYS A 3 -17.42 0.45 -4.11
C LYS A 3 -16.85 -0.80 -3.42
N ASP A 4 -17.65 -1.85 -3.28
CA ASP A 4 -17.22 -3.16 -2.75
C ASP A 4 -16.02 -3.78 -3.47
N GLN A 5 -15.91 -3.63 -4.80
CA GLN A 5 -14.77 -4.21 -5.52
C GLN A 5 -13.48 -3.42 -5.31
N ALA A 6 -13.56 -2.11 -5.16
CA ALA A 6 -12.40 -1.28 -4.87
C ALA A 6 -11.87 -1.56 -3.45
N GLU A 7 -12.76 -1.74 -2.48
CA GLU A 7 -12.40 -2.10 -1.10
C GLU A 7 -11.76 -3.50 -1.02
N GLY A 8 -12.31 -4.48 -1.75
CA GLY A 8 -11.74 -5.82 -1.85
C GLY A 8 -10.31 -5.80 -2.40
N ARG A 9 -10.09 -5.12 -3.53
CA ARG A 9 -8.77 -4.95 -4.14
C ARG A 9 -7.80 -4.21 -3.20
N TRP A 10 -8.29 -3.18 -2.52
CA TRP A 10 -7.48 -2.41 -1.56
C TRP A 10 -7.03 -3.25 -0.37
N ARG A 11 -7.89 -4.12 0.15
CA ARG A 11 -7.56 -5.07 1.22
C ARG A 11 -6.46 -6.06 0.80
N GLU A 12 -6.55 -6.61 -0.40
CA GLU A 12 -5.52 -7.51 -0.93
C GLU A 12 -4.19 -6.80 -1.16
N PHE A 13 -4.24 -5.59 -1.72
CA PHE A 13 -3.08 -4.73 -1.89
C PHE A 13 -2.37 -4.47 -0.55
N THR A 14 -3.14 -4.02 0.44
CA THR A 14 -2.67 -3.76 1.81
C THR A 14 -2.04 -5.00 2.45
N ALA A 15 -2.62 -6.19 2.24
CA ALA A 15 -2.04 -7.44 2.73
C ALA A 15 -0.66 -7.73 2.13
N LYS A 16 -0.47 -7.49 0.82
CA LYS A 16 0.83 -7.66 0.16
C LYS A 16 1.86 -6.63 0.63
N VAL A 17 1.43 -5.38 0.82
CA VAL A 17 2.26 -4.32 1.39
C VAL A 17 2.78 -4.76 2.76
N LYS A 18 1.90 -5.22 3.66
CA LYS A 18 2.33 -5.75 4.96
C LYS A 18 3.25 -6.98 4.86
N GLN A 19 3.05 -7.87 3.89
CA GLN A 19 3.99 -8.98 3.66
C GLN A 19 5.38 -8.50 3.23
N GLN A 20 5.44 -7.46 2.39
CA GLN A 20 6.69 -6.90 1.90
C GLN A 20 7.43 -6.08 2.98
N TRP A 21 6.66 -5.37 3.80
CA TRP A 21 7.12 -4.53 4.89
C TRP A 21 6.45 -5.01 6.18
N GLY A 22 7.00 -6.08 6.78
CA GLY A 22 6.42 -6.77 7.95
C GLY A 22 6.27 -5.92 9.22
N ASP A 23 6.78 -4.69 9.23
CA ASP A 23 6.64 -3.72 10.32
C ASP A 23 5.44 -2.77 10.10
N LEU A 24 4.84 -2.77 8.90
CA LEU A 24 3.63 -2.00 8.65
C LEU A 24 2.43 -2.65 9.33
N THR A 25 1.73 -1.85 10.12
CA THR A 25 0.51 -2.26 10.80
C THR A 25 -0.71 -2.06 9.90
N ASP A 26 -1.74 -2.90 10.07
CA ASP A 26 -3.05 -2.73 9.45
C ASP A 26 -3.58 -1.29 9.56
N ASP A 27 -3.43 -0.68 10.74
CA ASP A 27 -3.91 0.66 11.03
C ASP A 27 -3.23 1.73 10.16
N GLU A 28 -1.93 1.60 9.87
CA GLU A 28 -1.19 2.58 9.08
C GLU A 28 -1.56 2.54 7.60
N VAL A 29 -1.89 1.35 7.10
CA VAL A 29 -2.35 1.19 5.71
C VAL A 29 -3.85 1.50 5.58
N LEU A 30 -4.63 1.26 6.63
CA LEU A 30 -6.03 1.66 6.73
C LEU A 30 -6.19 3.18 6.82
N GLN A 31 -5.36 3.86 7.63
CA GLN A 31 -5.32 5.32 7.70
C GLN A 31 -5.01 5.99 6.37
N ALA A 32 -4.35 5.26 5.45
CA ALA A 32 -4.11 5.76 4.11
C ALA A 32 -5.37 5.71 3.22
N GLU A 33 -6.43 4.99 3.57
CA GLU A 33 -7.72 4.97 2.85
C GLU A 33 -7.63 4.85 1.31
N GLY A 34 -6.66 4.11 0.76
CA GLY A 34 -6.45 4.06 -0.70
C GLY A 34 -5.27 4.87 -1.21
N ASN A 35 -4.61 5.65 -0.35
CA ASN A 35 -3.60 6.61 -0.73
C ASN A 35 -2.19 6.02 -0.70
N ILE A 36 -1.71 5.62 -1.87
CA ILE A 36 -0.34 5.10 -2.10
C ILE A 36 0.73 6.06 -1.56
N ASP A 37 0.56 7.38 -1.73
CA ASP A 37 1.53 8.38 -1.25
C ASP A 37 1.63 8.40 0.28
N ALA A 38 0.49 8.25 0.97
CA ALA A 38 0.46 8.21 2.42
C ALA A 38 1.18 6.96 2.96
N ILE A 39 0.94 5.80 2.33
CA ILE A 39 1.66 4.56 2.65
C ILE A 39 3.16 4.74 2.38
N ALA A 40 3.52 5.33 1.25
CA ALA A 40 4.92 5.56 0.90
C ALA A 40 5.64 6.45 1.92
N ALA A 41 4.97 7.51 2.39
CA ALA A 41 5.50 8.39 3.43
C ALA A 41 5.68 7.65 4.77
N LYS A 42 4.73 6.80 5.17
CA LYS A 42 4.84 5.97 6.38
C LYS A 42 6.01 4.99 6.32
N ILE A 43 6.15 4.29 5.20
CA ILE A 43 7.27 3.37 4.96
C ILE A 43 8.58 4.13 4.99
N GLN A 44 8.67 5.28 4.32
CA GLN A 44 9.86 6.14 4.38
C GLN A 44 10.21 6.53 5.83
N GLN A 45 9.21 6.90 6.64
CA GLN A 45 9.43 7.29 8.04
C GLN A 45 9.91 6.12 8.91
N LYS A 46 9.39 4.90 8.69
CA LYS A 46 9.77 3.71 9.47
C LYS A 46 11.08 3.08 9.02
N TYR A 47 11.23 2.87 7.71
CA TYR A 47 12.32 2.11 7.13
C TYR A 47 13.48 2.98 6.63
N GLY A 48 13.26 4.29 6.47
CA GLY A 48 14.24 5.19 5.88
C GLY A 48 14.41 5.01 4.36
N ASP A 49 13.61 4.16 3.72
CA ASP A 49 13.64 3.91 2.28
C ASP A 49 13.26 5.17 1.49
N SER A 50 13.85 5.33 0.30
CA SER A 50 13.51 6.42 -0.61
C SER A 50 12.03 6.34 -1.03
N LYS A 51 11.32 7.46 -0.91
CA LYS A 51 9.90 7.57 -1.31
C LYS A 51 9.65 7.03 -2.73
N GLU A 52 10.56 7.29 -3.67
CA GLU A 52 10.48 6.81 -5.06
C GLU A 52 10.55 5.28 -5.17
N ALA A 53 11.44 4.63 -4.43
CA ALA A 53 11.58 3.18 -4.43
C ALA A 53 10.34 2.51 -3.84
N VAL A 54 9.81 3.08 -2.75
CA VAL A 54 8.58 2.63 -2.13
C VAL A 54 7.39 2.84 -3.06
N ALA A 55 7.22 4.05 -3.60
CA ALA A 55 6.15 4.39 -4.52
C ALA A 55 6.17 3.46 -5.75
N THR A 56 7.35 3.16 -6.30
CA THR A 56 7.50 2.20 -7.41
C THR A 56 7.01 0.81 -7.02
N LYS A 57 7.42 0.28 -5.87
CA LYS A 57 6.95 -1.04 -5.39
C LYS A 57 5.44 -1.05 -5.13
N LEU A 58 4.89 0.01 -4.56
CA LEU A 58 3.46 0.15 -4.32
C LEU A 58 2.70 0.21 -5.65
N ASN A 59 3.19 0.96 -6.64
CA ASN A 59 2.56 1.04 -7.95
C ASN A 59 2.58 -0.32 -8.66
N GLN A 60 3.72 -1.03 -8.62
CA GLN A 60 3.84 -2.39 -9.16
C GLN A 60 2.89 -3.39 -8.49
N LEU A 61 2.69 -3.27 -7.17
CA LEU A 61 1.73 -4.09 -6.45
C LEU A 61 0.31 -3.80 -6.96
N MET A 62 -0.07 -2.52 -7.08
CA MET A 62 -1.40 -2.10 -7.57
C MET A 62 -1.64 -2.54 -9.02
N GLU A 63 -0.68 -2.34 -9.93
CA GLU A 63 -0.76 -2.77 -11.32
C GLU A 63 -0.98 -4.28 -11.48
N LYS A 64 -0.40 -5.09 -10.57
CA LYS A 64 -0.64 -6.53 -10.55
C LYS A 64 -2.06 -6.92 -10.14
N PHE A 65 -2.80 -6.03 -9.46
CA PHE A 65 -4.20 -6.24 -9.07
C PHE A 65 -5.21 -5.68 -10.07
N GLU A 66 -4.79 -4.77 -10.95
CA GLU A 66 -5.64 -4.24 -12.03
C GLU A 66 -5.63 -5.11 -13.30
N LYS A 67 -4.71 -6.06 -13.41
CA LYS A 67 -4.57 -7.01 -14.53
C LYS A 67 -5.41 -8.27 -14.33
#